data_AF-A0A6P8ITT9-F1
#
_entry.id   AF-A0A6P8ITT9-F1
#
_cell.length_a   1.000
_cell.length_b   1.000
_cell.length_c   1.000
_cell.angle_alpha   90.00
_cell.angle_beta   90.00
_cell.angle_gamma   90.00
#
_symmetry.space_group_name_H-M   'P 1'
#
loop_
_entity.id
_entity.type
_entity.pdbx_description
1 polymer ?
#
loop_
_entity_poly.entity_id
_entity_poly.type
_entity_poly.pdbx_seq_one_letter_code
_entity_poly.pdbx_strand_id
1 'polypeptide(L)'
;MNDIEENESTYDEETSSEEVEEDSEVDTSESESYDGPDDDDDEPEENCWSVLIKETMDRHEIELKSLENQYMEKGETKASAEVLAYNKMIPAFQNELRNVLLEKLVWIRALRRDPYYCKIMRTRRDLLDTGDYDWMEATQVAIDQRKFLLNNLFTTKQKTWNNNL
;
A
#
# COMPACT_ATOMS: atom_id res chain seq x y z
N MET A 1 -60.39 21.64 12.99
CA MET A 1 -61.04 21.68 11.67
C MET A 1 -61.01 23.11 11.19
N ASN A 2 -60.14 23.38 10.23
CA ASN A 2 -60.23 24.46 9.26
C ASN A 2 -59.11 24.17 8.25
N ASP A 3 -59.49 23.43 7.21
CA ASP A 3 -58.79 23.35 5.94
C ASP A 3 -59.17 24.61 5.13
N ILE A 4 -58.20 25.33 4.58
CA ILE A 4 -58.40 26.14 3.37
C ILE A 4 -57.14 26.00 2.51
N GLU A 5 -57.42 25.58 1.28
CA GLU A 5 -56.54 25.26 0.17
C GLU A 5 -55.75 26.44 -0.39
N GLU A 6 -54.59 26.08 -0.94
CA GLU A 6 -53.89 26.59 -2.12
C GLU A 6 -54.46 27.83 -2.85
N ASN A 7 -53.59 28.81 -3.16
CA ASN A 7 -53.45 29.27 -4.54
C ASN A 7 -52.09 29.94 -4.79
N GLU A 8 -51.56 29.56 -5.95
CA GLU A 8 -50.29 29.85 -6.60
C GLU A 8 -50.35 31.19 -7.37
N SER A 9 -49.24 31.96 -7.43
CA SER A 9 -48.77 32.76 -8.59
C SER A 9 -47.56 33.63 -8.18
N THR A 10 -46.51 33.98 -8.94
CA THR A 10 -45.99 33.72 -10.30
C THR A 10 -44.87 34.77 -10.51
N TYR A 11 -43.62 34.33 -10.77
CA TYR A 11 -42.47 34.93 -11.50
C TYR A 11 -41.79 36.25 -11.08
N ASP A 12 -40.45 36.16 -10.90
CA ASP A 12 -39.34 36.81 -11.67
C ASP A 12 -38.08 36.72 -10.79
N GLU A 13 -37.15 35.79 -11.00
CA GLU A 13 -36.11 35.73 -12.05
C GLU A 13 -35.30 37.02 -12.17
N GLU A 14 -34.29 37.19 -11.30
CA GLU A 14 -33.04 37.83 -11.68
C GLU A 14 -31.84 36.97 -11.25
N THR A 15 -31.26 36.40 -12.30
CA THR A 15 -29.97 35.74 -12.39
C THR A 15 -28.83 36.73 -12.14
N SER A 16 -27.93 36.39 -11.23
CA SER A 16 -26.55 36.89 -11.25
C SER A 16 -25.69 35.99 -10.36
N SER A 17 -25.21 34.90 -10.94
CA SER A 17 -24.10 34.13 -10.38
C SER A 17 -23.06 34.00 -11.48
N GLU A 18 -22.09 34.90 -11.43
CA GLU A 18 -20.90 34.89 -12.28
C GLU A 18 -20.04 33.66 -11.91
N GLU A 19 -20.02 32.73 -12.86
CA GLU A 19 -18.85 31.99 -13.36
C GLU A 19 -17.93 31.32 -12.32
N VAL A 20 -18.29 30.11 -11.94
CA VAL A 20 -17.32 29.08 -11.52
C VAL A 20 -16.74 28.44 -12.78
N GLU A 21 -15.47 28.76 -13.06
CA GLU A 21 -14.65 28.09 -14.07
C GLU A 21 -14.62 26.58 -13.79
N GLU A 22 -15.28 25.85 -14.70
CA GLU A 22 -15.33 24.40 -14.81
C GLU A 22 -14.07 23.92 -15.55
N ASP A 23 -13.03 23.54 -14.81
CA ASP A 23 -11.95 22.72 -15.37
C ASP A 23 -12.36 21.24 -15.25
N SER A 24 -13.26 20.85 -16.16
CA SER A 24 -13.71 19.48 -16.38
C SER A 24 -12.78 18.78 -17.36
N GLU A 25 -11.74 18.13 -16.85
CA GLU A 25 -11.03 17.07 -17.57
C GLU A 25 -10.74 15.91 -16.59
N VAL A 26 -11.81 15.28 -16.07
CA VAL A 26 -11.70 13.90 -15.57
C VAL A 26 -12.33 12.99 -16.62
N ASP A 27 -11.48 12.58 -17.56
CA ASP A 27 -11.71 11.41 -18.38
C ASP A 27 -11.70 10.17 -17.47
N THR A 28 -12.84 9.94 -16.81
CA THR A 28 -13.13 8.67 -16.13
C THR A 28 -13.60 7.66 -17.18
N SER A 29 -12.68 7.21 -18.02
CA SER A 29 -12.90 6.07 -18.89
C SER A 29 -11.71 5.12 -18.95
N GLU A 30 -11.19 4.72 -17.78
CA GLU A 30 -10.44 3.47 -17.68
C GLU A 30 -11.24 2.47 -16.85
N SER A 31 -12.25 1.89 -17.52
CA SER A 31 -12.70 0.55 -17.20
C SER A 31 -11.55 -0.40 -17.52
N GLU A 32 -10.56 -0.46 -16.62
CA GLU A 32 -9.55 -1.51 -16.55
C GLU A 32 -10.31 -2.82 -16.27
N SER A 33 -10.80 -3.45 -17.34
CA SER A 33 -11.01 -4.89 -17.32
C SER A 33 -9.65 -5.48 -16.96
N TYR A 34 -9.53 -5.96 -15.73
CA TYR A 34 -8.36 -6.66 -15.22
C TYR A 34 -8.19 -7.94 -16.06
N ASP A 35 -7.61 -7.79 -17.25
CA ASP A 35 -7.07 -8.87 -18.04
C ASP A 35 -5.65 -9.05 -17.50
N GLY A 36 -5.59 -9.72 -16.34
CA GLY A 36 -4.30 -10.07 -15.76
C GLY A 36 -3.54 -10.90 -16.79
N PRO A 37 -2.22 -10.67 -16.98
CA PRO A 37 -1.43 -11.61 -17.75
C PRO A 37 -1.64 -12.99 -17.13
N ASP A 38 -1.95 -13.96 -17.99
CA ASP A 38 -1.91 -15.39 -17.66
C ASP A 38 -0.42 -15.71 -17.42
N ASP A 39 0.08 -15.29 -16.25
CA ASP A 39 1.42 -15.55 -15.74
C ASP A 39 1.47 -17.02 -15.31
N ASP A 40 1.58 -17.90 -16.31
CA ASP A 40 2.14 -19.25 -16.13
C ASP A 40 3.65 -19.13 -15.86
N ASP A 41 4.04 -18.36 -14.84
CA ASP A 41 5.40 -18.33 -14.31
C ASP A 41 5.45 -19.26 -13.09
N ASP A 42 5.92 -20.49 -13.32
CA ASP A 42 5.97 -21.62 -12.39
C ASP A 42 6.95 -21.41 -11.20
N GLU A 43 7.26 -20.17 -10.81
CA GLU A 43 8.03 -19.87 -9.61
C GLU A 43 7.05 -19.49 -8.48
N PRO A 44 7.08 -20.17 -7.31
CA PRO A 44 6.15 -19.86 -6.24
C PRO A 44 6.51 -18.51 -5.64
N GLU A 45 5.92 -17.43 -6.17
CA GLU A 45 5.96 -16.11 -5.54
C GLU A 45 5.53 -16.28 -4.08
N GLU A 46 6.37 -15.83 -3.15
CA GLU A 46 6.02 -15.83 -1.74
C GLU A 46 4.72 -15.02 -1.57
N ASN A 47 3.64 -15.69 -1.16
CA ASN A 47 2.33 -15.08 -1.02
C ASN A 47 2.43 -13.78 -0.22
N CYS A 48 2.03 -12.65 -0.80
CA CYS A 48 2.15 -11.34 -0.15
C CYS A 48 1.48 -11.31 1.24
N TRP A 49 0.43 -12.11 1.47
CA TRP A 49 -0.22 -12.24 2.77
C TRP A 49 0.66 -12.95 3.81
N SER A 50 1.48 -13.94 3.42
CA SER A 50 2.37 -14.60 4.37
C SER A 50 3.47 -13.66 4.86
N VAL A 51 3.96 -12.76 3.99
CA VAL A 51 4.91 -11.71 4.37
C VAL A 51 4.31 -10.78 5.43
N LEU A 52 3.06 -10.34 5.24
CA LEU A 52 2.38 -9.46 6.20
C LEU A 52 2.08 -10.16 7.53
N ILE A 53 1.64 -11.43 7.48
CA ILE A 53 1.38 -12.23 8.68
C ILE A 53 2.68 -12.46 9.46
N LYS A 54 3.78 -12.77 8.77
CA LYS A 54 5.09 -12.96 9.39
C LYS A 54 5.56 -11.68 10.07
N GLU A 55 5.54 -10.55 9.38
CA GLU A 55 5.91 -9.26 9.98
C GLU A 55 5.03 -8.92 11.20
N THR A 56 3.73 -9.22 11.13
CA THR A 56 2.80 -9.06 12.24
C THR A 56 3.20 -9.90 13.46
N MET A 57 3.54 -11.16 13.25
CA MET A 57 3.98 -12.07 14.31
C MET A 57 5.34 -11.65 14.88
N ASP A 58 6.28 -11.24 14.03
CA ASP A 58 7.61 -10.80 14.43
C ASP A 58 7.54 -9.56 15.35
N ARG A 59 6.63 -8.61 15.09
CA ARG A 59 6.40 -7.44 15.97
C ARG A 59 5.91 -7.81 17.37
N HIS A 60 5.28 -8.96 17.54
CA HIS A 60 4.73 -9.44 18.81
C HIS A 60 5.49 -10.65 19.37
N GLU A 61 6.64 -11.02 18.80
CA GLU A 61 7.38 -12.23 19.17
C GLU A 61 7.73 -12.27 20.68
N ILE A 62 8.15 -11.13 21.23
CA ILE A 62 8.50 -11.00 22.64
C ILE A 62 7.28 -11.21 23.55
N GLU A 63 6.13 -10.63 23.18
CA GLU A 63 4.90 -10.75 23.95
C GLU A 63 4.35 -12.18 23.91
N LEU A 64 4.36 -12.80 22.73
CA LEU A 64 3.98 -14.20 22.55
C LEU A 64 4.85 -15.12 23.41
N LYS A 65 6.18 -15.00 23.33
CA LYS A 65 7.11 -15.79 24.16
C LYS A 65 6.94 -15.55 25.66
N SER A 66 6.66 -14.30 26.06
CA SER A 66 6.36 -14.00 27.46
C SER A 66 5.12 -14.74 27.95
N LEU A 67 4.07 -14.77 27.12
CA LEU A 67 2.82 -15.42 27.44
C LEU A 67 2.94 -16.96 27.47
N GLU A 68 3.72 -17.53 26.54
CA GLU A 68 4.09 -18.96 26.56
C GLU A 68 4.77 -19.35 27.88
N ASN A 69 5.77 -18.57 28.30
CA ASN A 69 6.47 -18.80 29.58
C ASN A 69 5.50 -18.72 30.78
N GLN A 70 4.58 -17.75 30.79
CA GLN A 70 3.59 -17.64 31.86
C GLN A 70 2.66 -18.86 31.93
N TYR A 71 2.28 -19.46 30.79
CA TYR A 71 1.50 -20.69 30.78
C TYR A 71 2.31 -21.90 31.25
N MET A 72 3.58 -22.00 30.85
CA MET A 72 4.48 -23.06 31.36
C MET A 72 4.70 -22.97 32.87
N GLU A 73 4.88 -21.76 33.41
CA GLU A 73 4.99 -21.53 34.86
C GLU A 73 3.72 -21.92 35.62
N LYS A 74 2.55 -21.89 34.97
CA LYS A 74 1.27 -22.34 35.52
C LYS A 74 1.07 -23.86 35.43
N GLY A 75 2.04 -24.59 34.87
CA GLY A 75 2.03 -26.05 34.78
C GLY A 75 1.56 -26.61 33.44
N GLU A 76 1.34 -25.76 32.43
CA GLU A 76 1.05 -26.23 31.08
C GLU A 76 2.27 -26.89 30.44
N THR A 77 2.03 -27.92 29.63
CA THR A 77 3.10 -28.45 28.77
C THR A 77 3.49 -27.40 27.73
N LYS A 78 4.71 -27.45 27.22
CA LYS A 78 5.19 -26.51 26.20
C LYS A 78 4.22 -26.38 25.00
N ALA A 79 3.78 -27.51 24.45
CA ALA A 79 2.85 -27.52 23.32
C ALA A 79 1.47 -26.91 23.67
N SER A 80 0.96 -27.16 24.88
CA SER A 80 -0.28 -26.53 25.37
C SER A 80 -0.10 -25.02 25.54
N ALA A 81 1.01 -24.61 26.15
CA ALA A 81 1.35 -23.21 26.39
C ALA A 81 1.49 -22.40 25.09
N GLU A 82 2.15 -22.95 24.06
CA GLU A 82 2.24 -22.35 22.72
C GLU A 82 0.86 -22.09 22.11
N VAL A 83 -0.02 -23.10 22.14
CA VAL A 83 -1.39 -22.97 21.60
C VAL A 83 -2.22 -21.97 22.39
N LEU A 84 -2.15 -22.00 23.72
CA LEU A 84 -2.88 -21.08 24.60
C LEU A 84 -2.42 -19.64 24.41
N ALA A 85 -1.09 -19.42 24.34
CA ALA A 85 -0.52 -18.11 24.11
C ALA A 85 -0.91 -17.56 22.74
N TYR A 86 -0.76 -18.37 21.68
CA TYR A 86 -1.15 -17.98 20.33
C TYR A 86 -2.64 -17.60 20.26
N ASN A 87 -3.53 -18.43 20.78
CA ASN A 87 -4.97 -18.17 20.78
C ASN A 87 -5.33 -16.89 21.54
N LYS A 88 -4.62 -16.62 22.64
CA LYS A 88 -4.82 -15.39 23.42
C LYS A 88 -4.34 -14.15 22.67
N MET A 89 -3.34 -14.28 21.81
CA MET A 89 -2.75 -13.20 21.00
C MET A 89 -3.51 -12.90 19.71
N ILE A 90 -4.45 -13.75 19.27
CA ILE A 90 -5.24 -13.53 18.03
C ILE A 90 -5.78 -12.10 17.90
N PRO A 91 -6.43 -11.49 18.92
CA PRO A 91 -6.93 -10.12 18.79
C PRO A 91 -5.82 -9.08 18.56
N ALA A 92 -4.65 -9.27 19.18
CA ALA A 92 -3.50 -8.40 18.99
C ALA A 92 -2.93 -8.55 17.58
N PHE A 93 -2.71 -9.78 17.11
CA PHE A 93 -2.26 -10.05 15.74
C PHE A 93 -3.22 -9.49 14.69
N GLN A 94 -4.52 -9.66 14.86
CA GLN A 94 -5.51 -9.10 13.92
C GLN A 94 -5.47 -7.57 13.86
N ASN A 95 -5.21 -6.92 15.00
CA ASN A 95 -5.06 -5.48 15.04
C ASN A 95 -3.76 -5.03 14.37
N GLU A 96 -2.67 -5.71 14.67
CA GLU A 96 -1.36 -5.37 14.14
C GLU A 96 -1.27 -5.65 12.64
N LEU A 97 -1.92 -6.70 12.12
CA LEU A 97 -2.03 -6.96 10.68
C LEU A 97 -2.66 -5.77 9.93
N ARG A 98 -3.67 -5.12 10.51
CA ARG A 98 -4.28 -3.91 9.93
C ARG A 98 -3.28 -2.75 9.89
N ASN A 99 -2.47 -2.59 10.94
CA ASN A 99 -1.43 -1.56 11.00
C ASN A 99 -0.33 -1.81 9.96
N VAL A 100 0.20 -3.04 9.92
CA VAL A 100 1.22 -3.46 8.95
C VAL A 100 0.73 -3.22 7.52
N LEU A 101 -0.50 -3.65 7.20
CA LEU A 101 -1.08 -3.42 5.87
C LEU A 101 -1.19 -1.92 5.56
N LEU A 102 -1.69 -1.12 6.49
CA LEU A 102 -1.79 0.33 6.30
C LEU A 102 -0.43 0.97 6.05
N GLU A 103 0.60 0.59 6.81
CA GLU A 103 1.97 1.08 6.62
C GLU A 103 2.51 0.73 5.24
N LYS A 104 2.31 -0.50 4.75
CA LYS A 104 2.72 -0.89 3.40
C LYS A 104 1.98 -0.09 2.34
N LEU A 105 0.67 0.12 2.49
CA LEU A 105 -0.13 0.91 1.54
C LEU A 105 0.31 2.38 1.49
N VAL A 106 0.60 2.97 2.66
CA VAL A 106 1.15 4.33 2.74
C VAL A 106 2.53 4.39 2.09
N TRP A 107 3.39 3.41 2.34
CA TRP A 107 4.71 3.32 1.74
C TRP A 107 4.64 3.18 0.21
N ILE A 108 3.78 2.31 -0.32
CA ILE A 108 3.54 2.16 -1.77
C ILE A 108 3.03 3.48 -2.37
N ARG A 109 2.08 4.16 -1.70
CA ARG A 109 1.57 5.45 -2.17
C ARG A 109 2.67 6.50 -2.22
N ALA A 110 3.55 6.55 -1.22
CA ALA A 110 4.69 7.46 -1.20
C ALA A 110 5.70 7.11 -2.31
N LEU A 111 6.03 5.82 -2.45
CA LEU A 111 6.97 5.32 -3.46
C LEU A 111 6.49 5.62 -4.88
N ARG A 112 5.20 5.43 -5.17
CA ARG A 112 4.59 5.77 -6.48
C ARG A 112 4.70 7.25 -6.85
N ARG A 113 4.95 8.14 -5.88
CA ARG A 113 5.16 9.57 -6.10
C ARG A 113 6.64 9.96 -6.11
N ASP A 114 7.53 9.04 -5.77
CA ASP A 114 8.97 9.30 -5.71
C ASP A 114 9.54 9.47 -7.14
N PRO A 115 10.29 10.56 -7.42
CA PRO A 115 10.83 10.81 -8.75
C PRO A 115 11.83 9.76 -9.25
N TYR A 116 12.55 9.07 -8.37
CA TYR A 116 13.50 8.03 -8.77
C TYR A 116 12.76 6.76 -9.13
N TYR A 117 11.80 6.35 -8.29
CA TYR A 117 10.90 5.25 -8.59
C TYR A 117 10.18 5.47 -9.92
N CYS A 118 9.57 6.64 -10.14
CA CYS A 118 8.90 6.97 -11.40
C CYS A 118 9.81 6.83 -12.63
N LYS A 119 11.09 7.20 -12.53
CA LYS A 119 12.06 7.04 -13.64
C LYS A 119 12.40 5.58 -13.91
N ILE A 120 12.53 4.76 -12.86
CA ILE A 120 12.74 3.31 -13.00
C ILE A 120 11.52 2.68 -13.68
N MET A 121 10.31 3.00 -13.20
CA MET A 121 9.07 2.43 -13.73
C MET A 121 8.80 2.82 -15.18
N ARG A 122 9.17 4.04 -15.60
CA ARG A 122 9.13 4.44 -17.02
C ARG A 122 10.06 3.58 -17.87
N THR A 123 11.31 3.41 -17.46
CA THR A 123 12.25 2.54 -18.18
C THR A 123 11.77 1.09 -18.23
N ARG A 124 11.19 0.56 -17.15
CA ARG A 124 10.59 -0.78 -17.17
C ARG A 124 9.47 -0.87 -18.21
N ARG A 125 8.58 0.12 -18.27
CA ARG A 125 7.51 0.16 -19.27
C ARG A 125 8.08 0.18 -20.69
N ASP A 126 9.06 1.04 -20.95
CA ASP A 126 9.72 1.12 -22.25
C ASP A 126 10.34 -0.23 -22.68
N LEU A 127 10.85 -1.02 -21.72
CA LEU A 127 11.40 -2.36 -21.98
C LEU A 127 10.31 -3.39 -22.25
N LEU A 128 9.19 -3.36 -21.50
CA LEU A 128 8.05 -4.24 -21.76
C LEU A 128 7.42 -3.97 -23.13
N ASP A 129 7.35 -2.70 -23.53
CA ASP A 129 6.78 -2.29 -24.82
C ASP A 129 7.60 -2.78 -26.03
N THR A 130 8.87 -3.19 -25.84
CA THR A 130 9.64 -3.82 -26.94
C THR A 130 9.25 -5.26 -27.19
N GLY A 131 8.59 -5.92 -26.23
CA GLY A 131 8.22 -7.33 -26.28
C GLY A 131 9.38 -8.31 -26.12
N ASP A 132 10.58 -7.82 -25.76
CA ASP A 132 11.79 -8.65 -25.60
C ASP A 132 12.02 -9.11 -24.16
N TYR A 133 11.25 -8.60 -23.19
CA TYR A 133 11.46 -8.80 -21.76
C TYR A 133 10.16 -9.19 -21.07
N ASP A 134 10.22 -10.13 -20.14
CA ASP A 134 9.15 -10.36 -19.17
C ASP A 134 9.14 -9.28 -18.07
N TRP A 135 8.14 -9.33 -17.17
CA TRP A 135 7.97 -8.33 -16.12
C TRP A 135 9.18 -8.24 -15.18
N MET A 136 9.73 -9.39 -14.78
CA MET A 136 10.81 -9.46 -13.79
C MET A 136 12.15 -9.06 -14.42
N GLU A 137 12.43 -9.55 -15.62
CA GLU A 137 13.59 -9.17 -16.44
C GLU A 137 13.59 -7.67 -16.73
N ALA A 138 12.47 -7.12 -17.23
CA ALA A 138 12.34 -5.68 -17.48
C ALA A 138 12.53 -4.86 -16.20
N THR A 139 12.03 -5.34 -15.06
CA THR A 139 12.19 -4.67 -13.76
C THR A 139 13.66 -4.64 -13.35
N GLN A 140 14.36 -5.77 -13.44
CA GLN A 140 15.77 -5.88 -13.08
C GLN A 140 16.64 -4.99 -13.99
N VAL A 141 16.44 -5.06 -15.31
CA VAL A 141 17.16 -4.23 -16.27
C VAL A 141 16.90 -2.74 -16.03
N ALA A 142 15.67 -2.34 -15.74
CA ALA A 142 15.34 -0.95 -15.43
C ALA A 142 16.05 -0.43 -14.17
N ILE A 143 16.10 -1.25 -13.11
CA ILE A 143 16.85 -0.92 -11.89
C ILE A 143 18.34 -0.75 -12.21
N ASP A 144 18.93 -1.65 -12.98
CA ASP A 144 20.35 -1.63 -13.32
C ASP A 144 20.72 -0.44 -14.21
N GLN A 145 19.90 -0.11 -15.21
CA GLN A 145 20.09 1.07 -16.06
C GLN A 145 19.99 2.38 -15.27
N ARG A 146 19.15 2.41 -14.22
CA ARG A 146 18.90 3.60 -13.39
C ARG A 146 19.62 3.58 -12.05
N LYS A 147 20.54 2.64 -11.81
CA LYS A 147 21.24 2.46 -10.52
C LYS A 147 21.92 3.73 -9.98
N PHE A 148 22.32 4.66 -10.84
CA PHE A 148 22.88 5.95 -10.44
C PHE A 148 21.89 6.79 -9.60
N LEU A 149 20.58 6.66 -9.83
CA LEU A 149 19.54 7.28 -9.00
C LEU A 149 19.58 6.72 -7.58
N LEU A 150 19.68 5.40 -7.43
CA LEU A 150 19.78 4.75 -6.12
C LEU A 150 21.09 5.11 -5.42
N ASN A 151 22.21 5.16 -6.15
CA ASN A 151 23.50 5.58 -5.61
C ASN A 151 23.48 7.03 -5.10
N ASN A 152 22.72 7.92 -5.75
CA ASN A 152 22.57 9.31 -5.31
C ASN A 152 21.90 9.46 -3.94
N LEU A 153 21.07 8.49 -3.52
CA LEU A 153 20.46 8.49 -2.19
C LEU A 153 21.51 8.40 -1.08
N PHE A 154 22.62 7.71 -1.33
CA PHE A 154 23.72 7.57 -0.36
C PHE A 154 24.71 8.72 -0.41
N THR A 155 24.96 9.32 -1.58
CA THR A 155 25.89 10.45 -1.72
C THR A 155 25.31 11.77 -1.22
N THR A 156 24.00 11.95 -1.34
CA THR A 156 23.31 13.16 -0.85
C THR A 156 23.34 13.21 0.68
N LYS A 157 23.20 12.05 1.36
CA LYS A 157 23.33 11.96 2.83
C LYS A 157 24.74 12.32 3.33
N GLN A 158 25.80 11.97 2.60
CA GLN A 158 27.17 12.35 2.99
C GLN A 158 27.40 13.87 2.93
N LYS A 159 26.85 14.57 1.93
CA LYS A 159 26.96 16.04 1.83
C LYS A 159 26.26 16.77 2.97
N THR A 160 25.10 16.26 3.43
CA THR A 160 24.38 16.86 4.57
C THR A 160 25.08 16.64 5.92
N TRP A 161 25.88 15.57 6.07
CA TRP A 161 26.69 15.36 7.28
C TRP A 161 27.98 16.20 7.27
N ASN A 162 28.60 16.40 6.11
CA ASN A 162 29.85 17.15 5.99
C ASN A 162 29.69 18.68 6.02
N ASN A 163 28.46 19.19 5.84
CA ASN A 163 28.17 20.64 5.87
C ASN A 163 27.73 21.16 7.27
N ASN A 164 27.72 20.30 8.29
CA ASN A 164 27.35 20.63 9.67
C ASN A 164 28.53 20.44 10.66
N LEU A 165 29.76 20.38 10.14
CA LEU A 165 31.03 20.40 10.88
C LEU A 165 31.83 21.64 10.44
#